data_AF-A0A2N5KG37-F1
#
_entry.id   AF-A0A2N5KG37-F1
#
_cell.length_a   1.000
_cell.length_b   1.000
_cell.length_c   1.000
_cell.angle_alpha   90.00
_cell.angle_beta   90.00
_cell.angle_gamma   90.00
#
_symmetry.space_group_name_H-M   'P 1'
#
loop_
_entity.id
_entity.type
_entity.pdbx_description
1 polymer ?
#
loop_
_entity_poly.entity_id
_entity_poly.type
_entity_poly.pdbx_seq_one_letter_code
_entity_poly.pdbx_strand_id
1 'polypeptide(L)'
;MGDPQTIEHLFEGLIMAGVAMQISASSRPASGSEHRFSHLWEMQALGHGHPAIPHGYKVGIGTIAAAALYERVLARDLTEIDIDARCRAWPGRAEVERMVRQGHDIPQLAENAVEETLAKYITAEQLRERLLLIQARWPTIRAELERQLMTADQLRGLLEAAGCPTDPEAINITEAQLRESYWLARTIRSRYTVLDLVYETGVLDACVEELFAPGGAWS
;
A
#
# COMPACT_ATOMS: atom_id res chain seq x y z
N MET A 1 -20.98 21.60 15.41
CA MET A 1 -20.01 22.63 14.98
C MET A 1 -18.64 22.13 15.40
N GLY A 2 -17.63 22.23 14.52
CA GLY A 2 -16.28 21.76 14.83
C GLY A 2 -15.62 22.62 15.91
N ASP A 3 -14.91 21.98 16.84
CA ASP A 3 -14.10 22.65 17.85
C ASP A 3 -12.95 23.45 17.18
N PRO A 4 -12.81 24.77 17.42
CA PRO A 4 -11.80 25.60 16.77
C PRO A 4 -10.37 25.09 16.94
N GLN A 5 -10.02 24.57 18.12
CA GLN A 5 -8.68 24.05 18.40
C GLN A 5 -8.40 22.77 17.59
N THR A 6 -9.40 21.89 17.48
CA THR A 6 -9.32 20.70 16.62
C THR A 6 -9.12 21.07 15.14
N ILE A 7 -9.81 22.11 14.66
CA ILE A 7 -9.63 22.61 13.29
C ILE A 7 -8.21 23.17 13.11
N GLU A 8 -7.70 23.94 14.08
CA GLU A 8 -6.34 24.49 14.04
C GLU A 8 -5.28 23.38 13.93
N HIS A 9 -5.33 22.37 14.80
CA HIS A 9 -4.38 21.24 14.74
C HIS A 9 -4.45 20.48 13.40
N LEU A 10 -5.65 20.33 12.82
CA LEU A 10 -5.81 19.71 11.50
C LEU A 10 -5.10 20.53 10.42
N PHE A 11 -5.32 21.85 10.40
CA PHE A 11 -4.67 22.72 9.42
C PHE A 11 -3.15 22.77 9.61
N GLU A 12 -2.67 22.80 10.85
CA GLU A 12 -1.25 22.73 11.16
C GLU A 12 -0.64 21.45 10.59
N GLY A 13 -1.27 20.28 10.84
CA GLY A 13 -0.82 19.01 10.28
C GLY A 13 -0.75 19.00 8.75
N LEU A 14 -1.79 19.54 8.09
CA LEU A 14 -1.83 19.65 6.62
C LEU A 14 -0.73 20.60 6.07
N ILE A 15 -0.49 21.71 6.75
CA ILE A 15 0.59 22.66 6.39
C ILE A 15 1.95 21.99 6.57
N MET A 16 2.18 21.28 7.67
CA MET A 16 3.42 20.57 7.94
C MET A 16 3.69 19.48 6.91
N ALA A 17 2.67 18.73 6.48
CA ALA A 17 2.78 17.79 5.37
C ALA A 17 3.20 18.49 4.06
N GLY A 18 2.60 19.65 3.76
CA GLY A 18 2.97 20.49 2.62
C GLY A 18 4.42 20.96 2.67
N VAL A 19 4.87 21.46 3.83
CA VAL A 19 6.25 21.90 4.05
C VAL A 19 7.23 20.74 3.90
N ALA A 20 6.93 19.57 4.47
CA ALA A 20 7.76 18.37 4.32
C ALA A 20 7.91 17.93 2.86
N MET A 21 6.83 18.00 2.06
CA MET A 21 6.90 17.71 0.62
C MET A 21 7.76 18.73 -0.14
N GLN A 22 7.69 20.02 0.21
CA GLN A 22 8.53 21.05 -0.39
C GLN A 22 10.01 20.84 -0.06
N ILE A 23 10.34 20.57 1.21
CA ILE A 23 11.72 20.32 1.66
C ILE A 23 12.31 19.09 0.96
N SER A 24 11.52 18.02 0.80
CA SER A 24 11.98 16.77 0.19
C SER A 24 11.92 16.75 -1.33
N ALA A 25 11.39 17.80 -1.97
CA ALA A 25 11.06 17.85 -3.39
C ALA A 25 10.29 16.60 -3.88
N SER A 26 9.45 16.04 -3.00
CA SER A 26 8.80 14.75 -3.22
C SER A 26 7.52 14.64 -2.39
N SER A 27 6.52 13.93 -2.91
CA SER A 27 5.34 13.60 -2.10
C SER A 27 5.59 12.50 -1.06
N ARG A 28 6.79 11.88 -1.05
CA ARG A 28 7.13 10.76 -0.18
C ARG A 28 6.80 10.95 1.31
N PRO A 29 7.00 12.12 1.94
CA PRO A 29 6.65 12.32 3.36
C PRO A 29 5.16 12.24 3.66
N ALA A 30 4.30 12.40 2.65
CA ALA A 30 2.84 12.45 2.82
C ALA A 30 2.10 11.41 1.94
N SER A 31 2.81 10.59 1.17
CA SER A 31 2.21 9.71 0.16
C SER A 31 3.02 8.42 -0.07
N GLY A 32 2.54 7.35 0.54
CA GLY A 32 3.03 5.98 0.51
C GLY A 32 2.06 5.00 -0.16
N SER A 33 1.85 3.83 0.46
CA SER A 33 0.95 2.78 -0.05
C SER A 33 -0.52 3.15 0.10
N GLU A 34 -0.88 3.83 1.18
CA GLU A 34 -2.24 4.30 1.48
C GLU A 34 -2.81 5.20 0.37
N HIS A 35 -1.98 6.10 -0.18
CA HIS A 35 -2.38 6.91 -1.34
C HIS A 35 -2.54 6.08 -2.62
N ARG A 36 -1.81 4.96 -2.77
CA ARG A 36 -1.98 4.10 -3.94
C ARG A 36 -3.31 3.35 -3.91
N PHE A 37 -3.75 2.88 -2.73
CA PHE A 37 -5.12 2.38 -2.58
C PHE A 37 -6.14 3.42 -3.02
N SER A 38 -6.01 4.65 -2.50
CA SER A 38 -6.91 5.76 -2.85
C SER A 38 -6.95 6.08 -4.35
N HIS A 39 -5.79 6.14 -5.01
CA HIS A 39 -5.71 6.41 -6.45
C HIS A 39 -6.22 5.24 -7.28
N LEU A 40 -5.98 3.99 -6.89
CA LEU A 40 -6.53 2.82 -7.57
C LEU A 40 -8.06 2.91 -7.58
N TRP A 41 -8.68 3.09 -6.42
CA TRP A 41 -10.13 3.20 -6.29
C TRP A 41 -10.70 4.42 -7.02
N GLU A 42 -9.95 5.53 -7.08
CA GLU A 42 -10.31 6.71 -7.87
C GLU A 42 -10.40 6.41 -9.37
N MET A 43 -9.37 5.75 -9.91
CA MET A 43 -9.29 5.44 -11.33
C MET A 43 -10.31 4.36 -11.72
N GLN A 44 -10.56 3.39 -10.84
CA GLN A 44 -11.61 2.38 -11.03
C GLN A 44 -12.99 3.03 -11.02
N ALA A 45 -13.30 3.84 -10.01
CA ALA A 45 -14.57 4.56 -9.94
C ALA A 45 -14.80 5.43 -11.19
N LEU A 46 -13.77 6.16 -11.65
CA LEU A 46 -13.86 6.96 -12.87
C LEU A 46 -14.10 6.10 -14.11
N GLY A 47 -13.36 4.98 -14.26
CA GLY A 47 -13.49 4.09 -15.40
C GLY A 47 -14.84 3.35 -15.46
N HIS A 48 -15.47 3.10 -14.31
CA HIS A 48 -16.80 2.50 -14.20
C HIS A 48 -17.95 3.51 -14.20
N GLY A 49 -17.64 4.82 -14.20
CA GLY A 49 -18.65 5.88 -14.14
C GLY A 49 -19.34 6.00 -12.77
N HIS A 50 -18.68 5.54 -11.70
CA HIS A 50 -19.14 5.67 -10.32
C HIS A 50 -18.86 7.10 -9.78
N PRO A 51 -19.65 7.57 -8.80
CA PRO A 51 -19.42 8.87 -8.18
C PRO A 51 -18.08 8.94 -7.45
N ALA A 52 -17.47 10.12 -7.43
CA ALA A 52 -16.22 10.35 -6.73
C ALA A 52 -16.42 10.29 -5.21
N ILE A 53 -15.62 9.44 -4.55
CA ILE A 53 -15.52 9.38 -3.09
C ILE A 53 -14.49 10.41 -2.63
N PRO A 54 -14.73 11.14 -1.52
CA PRO A 54 -13.74 12.06 -0.96
C PRO A 54 -12.36 11.41 -0.77
N HIS A 55 -11.32 12.09 -1.27
CA HIS A 55 -9.96 11.55 -1.27
C HIS A 55 -9.47 11.18 0.13
N GLY A 56 -9.75 12.02 1.14
CA GLY A 56 -9.35 11.77 2.53
C GLY A 56 -9.98 10.50 3.12
N TYR A 57 -11.20 10.15 2.73
CA TYR A 57 -11.85 8.92 3.20
C TYR A 57 -11.16 7.68 2.63
N LYS A 58 -10.86 7.70 1.32
CA LYS A 58 -10.09 6.64 0.67
C LYS A 58 -8.68 6.51 1.26
N VAL A 59 -7.99 7.62 1.50
CA VAL A 59 -6.67 7.60 2.14
C VAL A 59 -6.75 7.08 3.57
N GLY A 60 -7.80 7.43 4.33
CA GLY A 60 -8.05 6.89 5.67
C GLY A 60 -8.13 5.36 5.70
N ILE A 61 -9.01 4.77 4.88
CA ILE A 61 -9.12 3.30 4.74
C ILE A 61 -7.81 2.70 4.22
N GLY A 62 -7.18 3.32 3.22
CA GLY A 62 -5.88 2.89 2.71
C GLY A 62 -4.77 2.92 3.76
N THR A 63 -4.87 3.79 4.77
CA THR A 63 -3.89 3.92 5.86
C THR A 63 -4.06 2.77 6.86
N ILE A 64 -5.31 2.42 7.20
CA ILE A 64 -5.63 1.21 7.98
C ILE A 64 -5.12 -0.04 7.23
N ALA A 65 -5.41 -0.15 5.93
CA ALA A 65 -4.98 -1.28 5.10
C ALA A 65 -3.46 -1.43 5.02
N ALA A 66 -2.75 -0.30 4.89
CA ALA A 66 -1.29 -0.29 4.89
C ALA A 66 -0.71 -0.67 6.26
N ALA A 67 -1.26 -0.12 7.35
CA ALA A 67 -0.82 -0.44 8.71
C ALA A 67 -1.03 -1.92 9.05
N ALA A 68 -2.20 -2.47 8.72
CA ALA A 68 -2.49 -3.89 8.92
C ALA A 68 -1.50 -4.79 8.14
N LEU A 69 -1.14 -4.42 6.90
CA LEU A 69 -0.11 -5.12 6.15
C LEU A 69 1.25 -5.00 6.81
N TYR A 70 1.65 -3.82 7.30
CA TYR A 70 2.90 -3.65 8.03
C TYR A 70 2.95 -4.55 9.27
N GLU A 71 1.87 -4.68 10.04
CA GLU A 71 1.82 -5.59 11.19
C GLU A 71 2.09 -7.04 10.77
N ARG A 72 1.50 -7.51 9.66
CA ARG A 72 1.77 -8.85 9.12
C ARG A 72 3.23 -9.01 8.69
N VAL A 73 3.83 -7.98 8.10
CA VAL A 73 5.23 -7.99 7.67
C VAL A 73 6.17 -7.98 8.87
N LEU A 74 5.90 -7.18 9.90
CA LEU A 74 6.71 -7.08 11.11
C LEU A 74 6.64 -8.33 11.99
N ALA A 75 5.56 -9.10 11.87
CA ALA A 75 5.43 -10.41 12.51
C ALA A 75 6.32 -11.51 11.86
N ARG A 76 6.95 -11.22 10.71
CA ARG A 76 7.79 -12.17 9.96
C ARG A 76 9.28 -11.89 10.16
N ASP A 77 10.08 -12.94 10.05
CA ASP A 77 11.53 -12.81 9.94
C ASP A 77 11.97 -12.82 8.48
N LEU A 78 12.19 -11.63 7.91
CA LEU A 78 12.68 -11.50 6.55
C LEU A 78 14.19 -11.80 6.42
N THR A 79 14.89 -12.15 7.51
CA THR A 79 16.25 -12.71 7.41
C THR A 79 16.26 -14.13 6.86
N GLU A 80 15.14 -14.85 6.94
CA GLU A 80 15.02 -16.27 6.56
C GLU A 80 14.48 -16.50 5.14
N ILE A 81 14.37 -15.45 4.31
CA ILE A 81 13.88 -15.58 2.93
C ILE A 81 14.73 -16.57 2.12
N ASP A 82 14.11 -17.56 1.49
CA ASP A 82 14.77 -18.38 0.46
C ASP A 82 14.94 -17.58 -0.83
N ILE A 83 16.03 -16.81 -0.90
CA ILE A 83 16.36 -15.94 -2.03
C ILE A 83 16.48 -16.73 -3.33
N ASP A 84 17.07 -17.92 -3.28
CA ASP A 84 17.28 -18.72 -4.49
C ASP A 84 15.96 -19.26 -5.05
N ALA A 85 15.05 -19.73 -4.19
CA ALA A 85 13.70 -20.08 -4.61
C ALA A 85 12.96 -18.85 -5.16
N ARG A 86 13.08 -17.69 -4.50
CA ARG A 86 12.41 -16.47 -4.94
C ARG A 86 12.89 -15.99 -6.31
N CYS A 87 14.20 -15.98 -6.54
CA CYS A 87 14.78 -15.62 -7.84
C CYS A 87 14.41 -16.60 -8.94
N ARG A 88 14.36 -17.91 -8.66
CA ARG A 88 13.91 -18.92 -9.64
C ARG A 88 12.45 -18.74 -10.04
N ALA A 89 11.60 -18.35 -9.10
CA ALA A 89 10.18 -18.09 -9.32
C ALA A 89 9.88 -16.65 -9.76
N TRP A 90 10.91 -15.82 -10.02
CA TRP A 90 10.69 -14.42 -10.39
C TRP A 90 10.14 -14.32 -11.81
N PRO A 91 8.97 -13.70 -12.02
CA PRO A 91 8.35 -13.66 -13.34
C PRO A 91 9.18 -12.83 -14.31
N GLY A 92 9.29 -13.30 -15.54
CA GLY A 92 9.95 -12.56 -16.61
C GLY A 92 9.18 -11.30 -16.99
N ARG A 93 9.85 -10.34 -17.62
CA ARG A 93 9.26 -9.04 -18.00
C ARG A 93 7.93 -9.16 -18.78
N ALA A 94 7.88 -10.06 -19.77
CA ALA A 94 6.66 -10.29 -20.57
C ALA A 94 5.53 -10.96 -19.77
N GLU A 95 5.88 -11.77 -18.76
CA GLU A 95 4.91 -12.36 -17.85
C GLU A 95 4.34 -11.31 -16.90
N VAL A 96 5.19 -10.45 -16.33
CA VAL A 96 4.76 -9.32 -15.50
C VAL A 96 3.81 -8.42 -16.28
N GLU A 97 4.15 -8.07 -17.53
CA GLU A 97 3.27 -7.29 -18.40
C GLU A 97 1.89 -7.95 -18.54
N ARG A 98 1.85 -9.24 -18.89
CA ARG A 98 0.60 -9.99 -19.05
C ARG A 98 -0.22 -10.03 -17.77
N MET A 99 0.42 -10.29 -16.62
CA MET A 99 -0.25 -10.31 -15.32
C MET A 99 -0.87 -8.97 -14.99
N VAL A 100 -0.10 -7.87 -15.09
CA VAL A 100 -0.58 -6.51 -14.81
C VAL A 100 -1.73 -6.13 -15.73
N ARG A 101 -1.59 -6.39 -17.02
CA ARG A 101 -2.63 -6.10 -18.02
C ARG A 101 -3.93 -6.86 -17.73
N GLN A 102 -3.85 -8.11 -17.30
CA GLN A 102 -5.01 -8.95 -16.97
C GLN A 102 -5.66 -8.59 -15.64
N GLY A 103 -4.92 -7.99 -14.71
CA GLY A 103 -5.44 -7.59 -13.39
C GLY A 103 -6.29 -6.33 -13.41
N HIS A 104 -6.23 -5.53 -14.47
CA HIS A 104 -7.04 -4.31 -14.62
C HIS A 104 -8.08 -4.52 -15.73
N ASP A 105 -9.35 -4.26 -15.40
CA ASP A 105 -10.48 -4.40 -16.33
C ASP A 105 -10.72 -3.16 -17.20
N ILE A 106 -10.19 -2.01 -16.79
CA ILE A 106 -10.25 -0.74 -17.53
C ILE A 106 -9.03 -0.64 -18.47
N PRO A 107 -9.19 -0.63 -19.81
CA PRO A 107 -8.07 -0.71 -20.75
C PRO A 107 -7.00 0.37 -20.56
N GLN A 108 -7.40 1.64 -20.39
CA GLN A 108 -6.44 2.73 -20.23
C GLN A 108 -5.67 2.65 -18.91
N LEU A 109 -6.32 2.18 -17.84
CA LEU A 109 -5.67 1.94 -16.55
C LEU A 109 -4.67 0.78 -16.67
N ALA A 110 -5.05 -0.28 -17.39
CA ALA A 110 -4.20 -1.43 -17.64
C ALA A 110 -2.90 -1.04 -18.38
N GLU A 111 -3.00 -0.24 -19.45
CA GLU A 111 -1.82 0.26 -20.19
C GLU A 111 -0.89 1.07 -19.27
N ASN A 112 -1.45 2.06 -18.55
CA ASN A 112 -0.66 2.90 -17.65
C ASN A 112 -0.02 2.08 -16.52
N ALA A 113 -0.73 1.09 -15.97
CA ALA A 113 -0.21 0.20 -14.93
C ALA A 113 0.93 -0.68 -15.45
N VAL A 114 0.86 -1.14 -16.71
CA VAL A 114 1.96 -1.85 -17.37
C VAL A 114 3.17 -0.94 -17.48
N GLU A 115 3.02 0.29 -17.99
CA GLU A 115 4.11 1.24 -18.11
C GLU A 115 4.79 1.52 -16.76
N GLU A 116 4.00 1.86 -15.74
CA GLU A 116 4.49 2.16 -14.38
C GLU A 116 5.16 0.94 -13.72
N THR A 117 4.65 -0.27 -13.96
CA THR A 117 5.25 -1.50 -13.42
C THR A 117 6.54 -1.86 -14.14
N LEU A 118 6.57 -1.77 -15.47
CA LEU A 118 7.75 -2.07 -16.27
C LEU A 118 8.86 -1.03 -16.07
N ALA A 119 8.52 0.23 -15.78
CA ALA A 119 9.48 1.27 -15.42
C ALA A 119 10.28 0.94 -14.15
N LYS A 120 9.70 0.16 -13.21
CA LYS A 120 10.37 -0.29 -11.98
C LYS A 120 10.70 -1.79 -11.95
N TYR A 121 10.52 -2.50 -13.07
CA TYR A 121 10.84 -3.91 -13.16
C TYR A 121 12.35 -4.14 -12.95
N ILE A 122 12.69 -5.21 -12.25
CA ILE A 122 14.07 -5.63 -11.99
C ILE A 122 14.29 -7.06 -12.47
N THR A 123 15.53 -7.39 -12.83
CA THR A 123 15.91 -8.77 -13.17
C THR A 123 16.00 -9.64 -11.92
N ALA A 124 16.07 -10.96 -12.09
CA ALA A 124 16.23 -11.90 -10.99
C ALA A 124 17.57 -11.69 -10.24
N GLU A 125 18.61 -11.23 -10.92
CA GLU A 125 19.91 -10.87 -10.34
C GLU A 125 19.78 -9.62 -9.46
N GLN A 126 19.12 -8.57 -9.96
CA GLN A 126 18.86 -7.35 -9.19
C GLN A 126 17.94 -7.62 -7.99
N LEU A 127 16.96 -8.53 -8.14
CA LEU A 127 16.15 -9.01 -7.03
C LEU A 127 17.02 -9.67 -5.96
N ARG A 128 17.95 -10.54 -6.35
CA ARG A 128 18.89 -11.19 -5.40
C ARG A 128 19.66 -10.14 -4.61
N GLU A 129 20.21 -9.12 -5.27
CA GLU A 129 20.92 -8.02 -4.61
C GLU A 129 20.05 -7.28 -3.58
N ARG A 130 18.80 -6.97 -3.95
CA ARG A 130 17.84 -6.32 -3.04
C ARG A 130 17.48 -7.19 -1.85
N LEU A 131 17.20 -8.48 -2.09
CA LEU A 131 16.81 -9.41 -1.03
C LEU A 131 17.95 -9.68 -0.05
N LEU A 132 19.20 -9.78 -0.53
CA LEU A 132 20.38 -9.86 0.33
C LEU A 132 20.52 -8.61 1.22
N LEU A 133 20.29 -7.42 0.65
CA LEU A 133 20.30 -6.18 1.41
C LEU A 133 19.17 -6.13 2.46
N ILE A 134 17.96 -6.57 2.08
CA ILE A 134 16.82 -6.67 2.99
C ILE A 134 17.15 -7.63 4.13
N GLN A 135 17.64 -8.84 3.87
CA GLN A 135 18.05 -9.80 4.90
C GLN A 135 19.08 -9.19 5.85
N ALA A 136 20.14 -8.57 5.32
CA ALA A 136 21.20 -7.99 6.13
C ALA A 136 20.74 -6.80 6.99
N ARG A 137 19.72 -6.06 6.54
CA ARG A 137 19.21 -4.85 7.21
C ARG A 137 17.90 -5.05 7.95
N TRP A 138 17.26 -6.22 7.83
CA TRP A 138 15.93 -6.45 8.37
C TRP A 138 15.81 -6.14 9.86
N PRO A 139 16.75 -6.54 10.75
CA PRO A 139 16.64 -6.19 12.17
C PRO A 139 16.59 -4.68 12.42
N THR A 140 17.38 -3.90 11.66
CA THR A 140 17.38 -2.43 11.77
C THR A 140 16.10 -1.82 11.18
N ILE A 141 15.67 -2.28 10.00
CA ILE A 141 14.45 -1.81 9.34
C ILE A 141 13.24 -2.07 10.24
N ARG A 142 13.13 -3.30 10.75
CA ARG A 142 12.05 -3.73 11.64
C ARG A 142 11.97 -2.84 12.88
N ALA A 143 13.09 -2.63 13.57
CA ALA A 143 13.12 -1.79 14.78
C ALA A 143 12.70 -0.34 14.49
N GLU A 144 13.12 0.24 13.37
CA GLU A 144 12.70 1.60 12.99
C GLU A 144 11.23 1.68 12.61
N LEU A 145 10.70 0.67 11.90
CA LEU A 145 9.28 0.62 11.56
C LEU A 145 8.40 0.45 12.81
N GLU A 146 8.77 -0.44 13.74
CA GLU A 146 8.06 -0.63 15.02
C GLU A 146 8.04 0.66 15.86
N ARG A 147 9.07 1.51 15.76
CA ARG A 147 9.13 2.81 16.45
C ARG A 147 8.26 3.89 15.81
N GLN A 148 8.03 3.82 14.50
CA GLN A 148 7.41 4.90 13.73
C GLN A 148 5.95 4.65 13.38
N LEU A 149 5.54 3.39 13.24
CA LEU A 149 4.21 3.03 12.76
C LEU A 149 3.19 2.97 13.89
N MET A 150 1.98 3.44 13.60
CA MET A 150 0.80 3.19 14.42
C MET A 150 0.16 1.86 13.97
N THR A 151 -0.44 1.16 14.92
CA THR A 151 -1.23 -0.05 14.62
C THR A 151 -2.49 0.28 13.83
N ALA A 152 -3.02 -0.70 13.10
CA ALA A 152 -4.28 -0.58 12.38
C ALA A 152 -5.43 -0.19 13.33
N ASP A 153 -5.47 -0.77 14.52
CA ASP A 153 -6.49 -0.50 15.54
C ASP A 153 -6.39 0.93 16.11
N GLN A 154 -5.17 1.43 16.36
CA GLN A 154 -4.98 2.82 16.79
C GLN A 154 -5.47 3.80 15.72
N LEU A 155 -5.14 3.55 14.45
CA LEU A 155 -5.57 4.38 13.33
C LEU A 155 -7.10 4.33 13.15
N ARG A 156 -7.70 3.15 13.27
CA ARG A 156 -9.15 2.95 13.25
C ARG A 156 -9.83 3.77 14.34
N GLY A 157 -9.35 3.67 15.59
CA GLY A 157 -9.90 4.44 16.71
C GLY A 157 -9.77 5.96 16.53
N LEU A 158 -8.66 6.46 15.97
CA LEU A 158 -8.50 7.88 15.68
C LEU A 158 -9.45 8.38 14.58
N LEU A 159 -9.62 7.58 13.52
CA LEU A 159 -10.53 7.92 12.42
C LEU A 159 -12.01 7.89 12.89
N GLU A 160 -12.40 6.89 13.68
CA GLU A 160 -13.73 6.81 14.29
C GLU A 160 -14.00 8.00 15.21
N ALA A 161 -13.05 8.37 16.06
CA ALA A 161 -13.16 9.55 16.93
C ALA A 161 -13.31 10.86 16.12
N ALA A 162 -12.72 10.92 14.92
CA ALA A 162 -12.87 12.04 13.99
C ALA A 162 -14.17 11.99 13.15
N GLY A 163 -14.99 10.94 13.29
CA GLY A 163 -16.20 10.73 12.49
C GLY A 163 -15.92 10.33 11.04
N CYS A 164 -14.72 9.83 10.75
CA CYS A 164 -14.32 9.33 9.44
C CYS A 164 -14.72 7.86 9.26
N PRO A 165 -14.98 7.41 8.02
CA PRO A 165 -15.22 5.99 7.75
C PRO A 165 -13.96 5.15 8.04
N THR A 166 -14.16 3.98 8.65
CA THR A 166 -13.12 2.99 8.93
C THR A 166 -13.40 1.63 8.28
N ASP A 167 -14.60 1.45 7.73
CA ASP A 167 -14.99 0.28 6.96
C ASP A 167 -14.89 0.58 5.44
N PRO A 168 -14.28 -0.29 4.63
CA PRO A 168 -14.26 -0.16 3.18
C PRO A 168 -15.65 -0.04 2.55
N GLU A 169 -16.67 -0.71 3.08
CA GLU A 169 -18.03 -0.65 2.55
C GLU A 169 -18.63 0.76 2.70
N ALA A 170 -18.22 1.52 3.72
CA ALA A 170 -18.64 2.91 3.91
C ALA A 170 -18.15 3.84 2.77
N ILE A 171 -17.17 3.39 1.98
CA ILE A 171 -16.71 4.05 0.76
C ILE A 171 -17.02 3.24 -0.50
N ASN A 172 -17.99 2.32 -0.46
CA ASN A 172 -18.40 1.46 -1.58
C ASN A 172 -17.27 0.57 -2.12
N ILE A 173 -16.33 0.15 -1.27
CA ILE A 173 -15.30 -0.83 -1.60
C ILE A 173 -15.67 -2.14 -0.90
N THR A 174 -15.95 -3.17 -1.69
CA THR A 174 -16.23 -4.51 -1.17
C THR A 174 -14.97 -5.17 -0.61
N GLU A 175 -15.13 -6.19 0.25
CA GLU A 175 -14.01 -7.01 0.74
C GLU A 175 -13.17 -7.58 -0.42
N ALA A 176 -13.82 -8.09 -1.47
CA ALA A 176 -13.13 -8.64 -2.64
C ALA A 176 -12.26 -7.58 -3.33
N GLN A 177 -12.80 -6.38 -3.55
CA GLN A 177 -12.04 -5.27 -4.15
C GLN A 177 -10.89 -4.83 -3.24
N LEU A 178 -11.09 -4.75 -1.92
CA LEU A 178 -10.01 -4.45 -0.99
C LEU A 178 -8.91 -5.51 -1.03
N ARG A 179 -9.29 -6.79 -1.05
CA ARG A 179 -8.34 -7.92 -1.16
C ARG A 179 -7.49 -7.80 -2.42
N GLU A 180 -8.12 -7.57 -3.57
CA GLU A 180 -7.42 -7.36 -4.87
C GLU A 180 -6.52 -6.12 -4.85
N SER A 181 -6.92 -5.08 -4.12
CA SER A 181 -6.20 -3.80 -4.08
C SER A 181 -4.78 -3.93 -3.53
N TYR A 182 -4.50 -4.91 -2.65
CA TYR A 182 -3.14 -5.15 -2.14
C TYR A 182 -2.15 -5.48 -3.27
N TRP A 183 -2.61 -6.14 -4.33
CA TRP A 183 -1.80 -6.42 -5.51
C TRP A 183 -1.87 -5.27 -6.52
N LEU A 184 -3.07 -4.80 -6.86
CA LEU A 184 -3.30 -3.81 -7.92
C LEU A 184 -2.73 -2.42 -7.58
N ALA A 185 -2.81 -1.98 -6.33
CA ALA A 185 -2.31 -0.66 -5.93
C ALA A 185 -0.78 -0.55 -6.09
N ARG A 186 -0.07 -1.68 -6.13
CA ARG A 186 1.38 -1.72 -6.40
C ARG A 186 1.71 -1.30 -7.83
N THR A 187 0.84 -1.60 -8.79
CA THR A 187 1.13 -1.53 -10.23
C THR A 187 0.92 -0.15 -10.83
N ILE A 188 0.15 0.72 -10.14
CA ILE A 188 -0.28 2.01 -10.70
C ILE A 188 0.76 3.14 -10.60
N ARG A 189 1.91 2.89 -9.96
CA ARG A 189 3.01 3.86 -9.80
C ARG A 189 4.38 3.19 -9.68
N SER A 190 5.38 3.74 -10.36
CA SER A 190 6.81 3.36 -10.35
C SER A 190 7.58 3.77 -9.09
N ARG A 191 6.93 3.81 -7.93
CA ARG A 191 7.56 4.04 -6.61
C ARG A 191 7.67 2.71 -5.88
N TYR A 192 8.64 2.58 -4.95
CA TYR A 192 8.75 1.44 -4.04
C TYR A 192 8.03 1.73 -2.72
N THR A 193 7.14 0.84 -2.27
CA THR A 193 6.49 0.86 -0.94
C THR A 193 6.49 -0.53 -0.31
N VAL A 194 5.85 -0.70 0.86
CA VAL A 194 5.61 -2.02 1.47
C VAL A 194 4.95 -3.02 0.51
N LEU A 195 4.10 -2.56 -0.41
CA LEU A 195 3.48 -3.41 -1.44
C LEU A 195 4.53 -4.04 -2.36
N ASP A 196 5.59 -3.30 -2.68
CA ASP A 196 6.72 -3.80 -3.46
C ASP A 196 7.59 -4.74 -2.63
N LEU A 197 7.83 -4.42 -1.35
CA LEU A 197 8.56 -5.29 -0.41
C LEU A 197 7.92 -6.67 -0.29
N VAL A 198 6.62 -6.75 -0.02
CA VAL A 198 5.93 -8.04 0.16
C VAL A 198 5.85 -8.84 -1.14
N TYR A 199 5.79 -8.15 -2.29
CA TYR A 199 5.83 -8.79 -3.61
C TYR A 199 7.22 -9.34 -3.94
N GLU A 200 8.29 -8.57 -3.70
CA GLU A 200 9.67 -8.98 -3.94
C GLU A 200 10.08 -10.13 -3.01
N THR A 201 9.71 -10.06 -1.73
CA THR A 201 10.01 -11.11 -0.72
C THR A 201 9.13 -12.36 -0.86
N GLY A 202 8.04 -12.29 -1.63
CA GLY A 202 7.15 -13.42 -1.90
C GLY A 202 6.16 -13.73 -0.77
N VAL A 203 5.97 -12.81 0.18
CA VAL A 203 5.06 -13.00 1.32
C VAL A 203 3.70 -12.35 1.14
N LEU A 204 3.48 -11.63 0.02
CA LEU A 204 2.24 -10.89 -0.25
C LEU A 204 0.98 -11.74 -0.06
N ASP A 205 0.91 -12.90 -0.73
CA ASP A 205 -0.31 -13.72 -0.71
C ASP A 205 -0.62 -14.21 0.71
N ALA A 206 0.39 -14.71 1.44
CA ALA A 206 0.24 -15.14 2.82
C ALA A 206 -0.19 -13.98 3.76
N CYS A 207 0.39 -12.79 3.59
CA CYS A 207 -0.03 -11.61 4.34
C CYS A 207 -1.49 -11.25 4.05
N VAL A 208 -1.89 -11.26 2.77
CA VAL A 208 -3.27 -10.94 2.37
C VAL A 208 -4.23 -12.00 2.90
N GLU A 209 -3.94 -13.28 2.77
CA GLU A 209 -4.77 -14.36 3.34
C GLU A 209 -4.99 -14.17 4.85
N GLU A 210 -3.93 -13.88 5.62
CA GLU A 210 -4.03 -13.63 7.06
C GLU A 210 -4.87 -12.39 7.41
N LEU A 211 -4.85 -11.35 6.58
CA LEU A 211 -5.61 -10.13 6.82
C LEU A 211 -7.13 -10.35 6.75
N PHE A 212 -7.58 -11.34 5.98
CA PHE A 212 -8.99 -11.68 5.81
C PHE A 212 -9.39 -13.03 6.42
N ALA A 213 -8.45 -13.74 7.05
CA ALA A 213 -8.74 -14.94 7.82
C ALA A 213 -9.50 -14.57 9.12
N PRO A 214 -10.25 -15.49 9.75
CA PRO A 214 -10.92 -15.21 11.02
C PRO A 214 -9.96 -14.64 12.09
N GLY A 215 -10.29 -13.46 12.63
CA GLY A 215 -9.43 -12.71 13.56
C GLY A 215 -8.37 -11.83 12.88
N GLY A 216 -8.42 -11.72 11.55
CA GLY A 216 -7.65 -10.78 10.74
C GLY A 216 -8.21 -9.36 10.82
N ALA A 217 -7.49 -8.40 10.24
CA ALA A 217 -7.88 -6.98 10.28
C ALA A 217 -9.18 -6.65 9.52
N TRP A 218 -9.62 -7.56 8.65
CA TRP A 218 -10.80 -7.42 7.77
C TRP A 218 -11.80 -8.58 7.91
N SER A 219 -11.79 -9.31 9.03
CA SER A 219 -12.70 -10.43 9.30
C SER A 219 -13.84 -10.08 10.25
#